data_AF-J4WPH0-F1
#
_entry.id   AF-J4WPH0-F1
#
_cell.length_a   1.000
_cell.length_b   1.000
_cell.length_c   1.000
_cell.angle_alpha   90.00
_cell.angle_beta   90.00
_cell.angle_gamma   90.00
#
_symmetry.space_group_name_H-M   'P 1'
#
loop_
_entity.id
_entity.type
_entity.pdbx_description
1 polymer ?
#
loop_
_entity_poly.entity_id
_entity_poly.type
_entity_poly.pdbx_seq_one_letter_code
_entity_poly.pdbx_strand_id
1 'polypeptide(L)' 'MRDIERNPFEGIGKPEPLRGELGGLWSRRIDEKNRLIYCISDDSLQIFSCRGHYD' A
#
# COMPACT_ATOMS: atom_id res chain seq x y z
N MET A 1 -1.12 4.80 9.08
CA MET A 1 -0.72 6.01 8.32
C MET A 1 0.65 6.51 8.72
N ARG A 2 0.90 6.85 10.00
CA ARG A 2 2.22 7.34 10.47
C ARG A 2 3.45 6.53 10.04
N ASP A 3 3.33 5.19 9.91
CA ASP A 3 4.44 4.34 9.43
C ASP A 3 4.69 4.50 7.93
N ILE A 4 3.65 4.68 7.12
CA ILE A 4 3.74 4.87 5.66
C ILE A 4 4.37 6.24 5.35
N GLU A 5 4.04 7.26 6.14
CA GLU A 5 4.62 8.60 6.01
C GLU A 5 6.13 8.61 6.31
N ARG A 6 6.60 7.75 7.23
CA ARG A 6 8.01 7.68 7.62
C ARG A 6 8.81 6.71 6.76
N ASN A 7 8.22 5.56 6.45
CA ASN A 7 8.88 4.43 5.82
C ASN A 7 7.97 3.85 4.73
N PRO A 8 7.67 4.55 3.63
CA PRO A 8 6.62 4.18 2.68
C PRO A 8 6.80 2.80 2.03
N PHE A 9 8.02 2.28 1.94
CA PHE A 9 8.32 1.02 1.23
C PHE A 9 8.75 -0.13 2.13
N GLU A 10 8.69 0.06 3.46
CA GLU A 10 9.09 -0.94 4.46
C GLU A 10 8.27 -0.82 5.76
N GLY A 11 8.54 -1.69 6.73
CA GLY A 11 7.88 -1.63 8.05
C GLY A 11 6.56 -2.39 8.14
N ILE A 12 5.57 -1.80 8.80
CA ILE A 12 4.38 -2.52 9.28
C ILE A 12 3.48 -2.92 8.10
N GLY A 13 2.92 -4.13 8.20
CA GLY A 13 1.96 -4.64 7.24
C GLY A 13 2.60 -5.23 5.99
N LYS A 14 3.91 -5.53 5.99
CA LYS A 14 4.64 -6.17 4.88
C LYS A 14 4.35 -5.46 3.53
N PRO A 15 4.94 -4.28 3.32
CA PRO A 15 4.73 -3.53 2.10
C PRO A 15 5.30 -4.30 0.90
N GLU A 16 4.50 -4.46 -0.14
CA GLU A 16 4.87 -5.23 -1.33
C GLU A 16 4.55 -4.39 -2.57
N PRO A 17 5.52 -4.17 -3.49
CA PRO A 17 5.25 -3.46 -4.73
C PRO A 17 4.38 -4.32 -5.66
N LEU A 18 3.33 -3.71 -6.22
CA LEU A 18 2.48 -4.37 -7.20
C LEU A 18 3.14 -4.39 -8.59
N ARG A 19 2.71 -5.33 -9.44
CA ARG A 19 3.30 -5.60 -10.76
C ARG A 19 2.25 -5.51 -11.87
N GLY A 20 2.70 -5.46 -13.12
CA GLY A 20 1.83 -5.37 -14.29
C GLY A 20 1.14 -4.02 -14.39
N GLU A 21 -0.16 -4.02 -14.68
CA GLU A 21 -1.00 -2.81 -14.79
C GLU A 21 -1.07 -1.98 -13.50
N LEU A 22 -0.76 -2.59 -12.35
CA LEU A 22 -0.70 -1.91 -11.05
C LEU A 22 0.74 -1.52 -10.68
N GLY A 23 1.68 -1.59 -11.63
CA GLY A 23 3.06 -1.17 -11.45
C GLY A 23 3.15 0.29 -10.98
N GLY A 24 3.91 0.53 -9.92
CA GLY A 24 4.01 1.84 -9.26
C GLY A 24 3.12 1.99 -8.02
N LEU A 25 2.17 1.06 -7.80
CA LEU A 25 1.41 0.98 -6.56
C LEU A 25 2.06 0.02 -5.56
N TRP A 26 1.70 0.20 -4.29
CA TRP A 26 2.15 -0.58 -3.15
C TRP A 26 0.96 -1.14 -2.38
N SER A 27 1.11 -2.37 -1.89
CA SER A 27 0.14 -3.05 -1.04
C SER A 27 0.70 -3.20 0.37
N ARG A 28 -0.12 -2.91 1.39
CA ARG A 28 0.15 -3.23 2.80
C ARG A 28 -1.01 -3.96 3.42
N ARG A 29 -0.72 -4.90 4.31
CA ARG A 29 -1.70 -5.62 5.12
C ARG A 29 -2.27 -4.70 6.20
N ILE A 30 -3.58 -4.54 6.18
CA ILE A 30 -4.33 -3.93 7.28
C ILE A 30 -4.63 -5.00 8.33
N ASP A 31 -5.13 -6.14 7.85
CA ASP A 31 -5.37 -7.36 8.59
C ASP A 31 -5.12 -8.57 7.66
N GLU A 32 -5.58 -9.76 8.05
CA GLU A 32 -5.43 -10.99 7.24
C GLU A 32 -6.06 -10.85 5.85
N LYS A 33 -7.22 -10.19 5.76
CA LYS A 33 -8.05 -10.11 4.54
C LYS A 33 -7.90 -8.80 3.78
N ASN A 34 -7.68 -7.69 4.46
CA ASN A 34 -7.70 -6.37 3.85
C ASN A 34 -6.30 -5.89 3.47
N ARG A 35 -6.22 -5.20 2.33
CA ARG A 35 -5.02 -4.49 1.89
C ARG A 35 -5.31 -3.01 1.73
N LEU A 36 -4.31 -2.21 2.10
CA LEU A 36 -4.19 -0.82 1.72
C LEU A 36 -3.36 -0.74 0.45
N ILE A 37 -3.95 -0.21 -0.62
CA ILE A 37 -3.27 0.06 -1.89
C ILE A 37 -3.01 1.55 -2.00
N TYR A 38 -1.75 1.94 -2.20
CA TYR A 38 -1.33 3.34 -2.24
C TYR A 38 -0.13 3.55 -3.18
N CYS A 39 0.16 4.81 -3.50
CA CYS A 39 1.45 5.23 -4.04
C CYS A 39 1.91 6.53 -3.38
N ILE A 40 3.17 6.89 -3.60
CA ILE A 40 3.74 8.19 -3.23
C ILE A 40 4.00 8.96 -4.51
N SER A 41 3.36 10.12 -4.68
CA SER A 41 3.56 11.04 -5.81
C SER A 41 3.65 12.46 -5.29
N ASP A 42 4.64 13.23 -5.75
CA ASP A 42 4.83 14.64 -5.36
C ASP A 42 4.81 14.87 -3.83
N ASP A 43 5.49 13.98 -3.10
CA ASP A 43 5.55 13.96 -1.63
C ASP A 43 4.17 13.78 -0.94
N SER A 44 3.16 13.33 -1.70
CA SER A 44 1.82 13.04 -1.22
C SER A 44 1.53 11.54 -1.24
N LEU A 45 0.89 11.06 -0.17
CA LEU A 45 0.38 9.69 -0.08
C LEU A 45 -1.01 9.63 -0.72
N GLN A 46 -1.13 8.87 -1.81
CA GLN A 46 -2.40 8.66 -2.51
C GLN A 46 -2.91 7.25 -2.22
N ILE A 47 -4.14 7.13 -1.72
CA ILE A 47 -4.77 5.84 -1.34
C ILE A 47 -5.83 5.49 -2.37
N PHE A 48 -5.72 4.30 -2.95
CA PHE A 48 -6.61 3.78 -4.01
C PHE A 48 -7.64 2.80 -3.47
N SER A 49 -7.28 1.99 -2.46
CA SER A 49 -8.20 1.06 -1.81
C SER A 49 -7.73 0.75 -0.40
N CYS A 50 -8.70 0.46 0.49
CA CYS A 50 -8.45 0.01 1.85
C CYS A 50 -9.26 -1.26 2.21
N ARG A 51 -9.86 -1.94 1.22
CA ARG A 51 -10.72 -3.10 1.43
C ARG A 51 -10.49 -4.17 0.37
N GLY A 52 -10.48 -5.41 0.83
CA GLY A 52 -10.43 -6.60 -0.02
C GLY A 52 -9.03 -7.10 -0.34
N HIS A 53 -8.96 -8.41 -0.53
CA HIS A 53 -7.93 -9.18 -1.22
C HIS A 53 -8.72 -10.25 -1.98
N TYR A 54 -8.41 -10.46 -3.27
CA TYR A 54 -9.14 -11.35 -4.20
C TYR A 54 -9.92 -12.47 -3.49
N ASP A 55 -11.25 -12.49 -3.63
CA ASP A 55 -12.06 -13.70 -3.38
C ASP A 55 -11.64 -14.81 -4.36
#